data_AF-A0A9E6CP50-F1
#
_entry.id   AF-A0A9E6CP50-F1
#
_cell.length_a   1.000
_cell.length_b   1.000
_cell.length_c   1.000
_cell.angle_alpha   90.00
_cell.angle_beta   90.00
_cell.angle_gamma   90.00
#
_symmetry.space_group_name_H-M   'P 1'
#
loop_
_entity.id
_entity.type
_entity.pdbx_description
1 polymer ?
#
loop_
_entity_poly.entity_id
_entity_poly.type
_entity_poly.pdbx_seq_one_letter_code
_entity_poly.pdbx_strand_id
1 'polypeptide(L)'
;MFILYIFLFLILSFLVFDFITLYKIRKLGSKDKSMIPDEKYFDLKYKIQYLISIFSVILFIVGFLGYNSLKNIETKISDKMSASILDLESRIAHSDTIITRNEKSLKEFESEQKKIQDKLDRSNTDVSKLSDIVNELKKKTFLNPKIYICHFTFDEKKLGDSNGEKFYFRDISTIDKNELPFKKEPSLFFSATINIEIIEITKEYFKIGMFAYSGNYKIDMLILYKEE
;
A
#
# COMPACT_ATOMS: atom_id res chain seq x y z
N MET A 1 45.09 -8.32 37.08
CA MET A 1 45.19 -8.32 38.56
C MET A 1 46.37 -9.13 39.07
N PHE A 2 46.57 -10.39 38.65
CA PHE A 2 47.65 -11.26 39.16
C PHE A 2 49.07 -10.66 39.07
N ILE A 3 49.41 -10.05 37.93
CA ILE A 3 50.71 -9.38 37.71
C ILE A 3 50.90 -8.19 38.67
N LEU A 4 49.84 -7.45 38.96
CA LEU A 4 49.89 -6.29 39.85
C LEU A 4 50.14 -6.72 41.30
N TYR A 5 49.57 -7.85 41.73
CA TYR A 5 49.87 -8.46 43.03
C TYR A 5 51.31 -8.99 43.13
N ILE A 6 51.87 -9.54 42.04
CA ILE A 6 53.27 -9.94 41.99
C ILE A 6 54.19 -8.73 42.18
N PHE A 7 53.88 -7.60 41.54
CA PHE A 7 54.64 -6.36 41.73
C PHE A 7 54.52 -5.81 43.15
N LEU A 8 53.30 -5.78 43.70
CA LEU A 8 53.06 -5.30 45.05
C LEU A 8 53.79 -6.15 46.10
N PHE A 9 53.83 -7.48 45.87
CA PHE A 9 54.57 -8.42 46.71
C PHE A 9 56.09 -8.25 46.60
N LEU A 10 56.61 -8.03 45.39
CA LEU A 10 58.03 -7.72 45.18
C LEU A 10 58.44 -6.44 45.92
N ILE A 11 57.67 -5.36 45.76
CA ILE A 11 57.92 -4.08 46.44
C ILE A 11 57.86 -4.25 47.96
N LEU A 12 56.87 -4.98 48.48
CA LEU A 12 56.73 -5.25 49.92
C LEU A 12 57.91 -6.07 50.46
N SER A 13 58.34 -7.10 49.74
CA SER A 13 59.50 -7.93 50.12
C SER A 13 60.78 -7.10 50.18
N PHE A 14 60.98 -6.19 49.21
CA PHE A 14 62.11 -5.26 49.21
C PHE A 14 62.06 -4.28 50.38
N LEU A 15 60.91 -3.68 50.68
CA LEU A 15 60.76 -2.79 51.83
C LEU A 15 61.08 -3.49 53.16
N VAL A 16 60.63 -4.75 53.31
CA VAL A 16 60.94 -5.57 54.49
C VAL A 16 62.43 -5.86 54.57
N PHE A 17 63.07 -6.21 53.44
CA PHE A 17 64.51 -6.48 53.39
C PHE A 17 65.36 -5.24 53.72
N ASP A 18 65.00 -4.08 53.18
CA ASP A 18 65.67 -2.81 53.48
C ASP A 18 65.50 -2.42 54.95
N PHE A 19 64.29 -2.59 55.50
CA PHE A 19 64.02 -2.34 56.92
C PHE A 19 64.87 -3.23 57.83
N ILE A 20 64.99 -4.53 57.53
CA ILE A 20 65.84 -5.46 58.29
C ILE A 20 67.32 -5.06 58.21
N THR A 21 67.78 -4.64 57.04
CA THR A 21 69.18 -4.23 56.81
C THR A 21 69.51 -2.95 57.58
N LEU A 22 68.64 -1.93 57.48
CA LEU A 22 68.74 -0.68 58.24
C LEU A 22 68.70 -0.94 59.75
N TYR A 23 67.82 -1.81 60.21
CA TYR A 23 67.71 -2.19 61.62
C TYR A 23 69.00 -2.85 62.14
N LYS A 24 69.59 -3.77 61.37
CA LYS A 24 70.88 -4.41 61.71
C LYS A 24 72.02 -3.40 61.78
N ILE A 25 72.09 -2.44 60.84
CA ILE A 25 73.10 -1.38 60.82
C ILE A 25 72.96 -0.48 62.04
N ARG A 26 71.72 -0.06 62.37
CA ARG A 26 71.45 0.78 63.55
C ARG A 26 71.87 0.08 64.85
N LYS A 27 71.60 -1.21 64.97
CA LYS A 27 72.01 -2.02 66.15
C LYS A 27 73.53 -2.16 66.28
N LEU A 28 74.26 -2.13 65.16
CA LEU A 28 75.72 -2.17 65.15
C LEU A 28 76.36 -0.82 65.51
N GLY A 29 75.72 0.31 65.18
CA GLY A 29 76.19 1.66 65.51
C GLY A 29 75.97 2.09 66.97
N SER A 30 75.15 1.38 67.74
CA SER A 30 74.80 1.72 69.13
C SER A 30 75.76 1.18 70.22
N LYS A 31 76.89 0.55 69.84
CA LYS A 31 77.92 0.08 70.78
C LYS A 31 79.23 0.85 70.60
N ASP A 32 79.33 1.97 71.30
CA ASP A 32 80.56 2.65 71.79
C ASP A 32 81.76 2.89 70.86
N LYS A 33 81.59 2.82 69.53
CA LYS A 33 82.57 3.34 68.54
C LYS A 33 81.82 3.98 67.38
N SER A 34 82.04 5.28 67.17
CA SER A 34 81.36 6.12 66.17
C SER A 34 81.77 5.87 64.71
N MET A 35 82.55 4.83 64.43
CA MET A 35 83.01 4.49 63.09
C MET A 35 82.74 3.01 62.78
N ILE A 36 82.01 2.79 61.69
CA ILE A 36 81.88 1.47 61.06
C ILE A 36 83.28 1.11 60.51
N PRO A 37 83.82 -0.08 60.80
CA PRO A 37 85.08 -0.52 60.21
C PRO A 37 85.00 -0.51 58.68
N ASP A 38 86.03 -0.02 57.99
CA ASP A 38 86.05 0.16 56.53
C ASP A 38 85.61 -1.11 55.77
N GLU A 39 86.04 -2.28 56.22
CA GLU A 39 85.64 -3.57 55.63
C GLU A 39 84.11 -3.77 55.60
N LYS A 40 83.41 -3.43 56.69
CA LYS A 40 81.95 -3.53 56.78
C LYS A 40 81.25 -2.45 55.97
N TYR A 41 81.87 -1.28 55.83
CA TYR A 41 81.36 -0.20 54.97
C TYR A 41 81.41 -0.61 53.49
N PHE A 42 82.54 -1.16 53.03
CA PHE A 42 82.67 -1.62 51.65
C PHE A 42 81.73 -2.78 51.34
N ASP A 43 81.59 -3.77 52.22
CA ASP A 43 80.62 -4.87 52.05
C ASP A 43 79.17 -4.35 51.91
N LEU A 44 78.78 -3.39 52.76
CA LEU A 44 77.46 -2.77 52.67
C LEU A 44 77.27 -1.99 51.36
N LYS A 45 78.29 -1.22 50.94
CA LYS A 45 78.26 -0.47 49.68
C LYS A 45 78.09 -1.41 48.47
N TYR A 46 78.83 -2.52 48.44
CA TYR A 46 78.70 -3.52 47.37
C TYR A 46 77.31 -4.16 47.34
N LYS A 47 76.74 -4.49 48.51
CA LYS A 47 75.37 -5.03 48.60
C LYS A 47 74.32 -4.06 48.10
N ILE A 48 74.42 -2.78 48.45
CA ILE A 48 73.52 -1.73 47.96
C ILE A 48 73.68 -1.57 46.44
N GLN A 49 74.90 -1.52 45.93
CA GLN A 49 75.15 -1.37 44.48
C GLN A 49 74.65 -2.56 43.67
N TYR A 50 74.80 -3.78 44.19
CA TYR A 50 74.22 -4.99 43.62
C TYR A 50 72.69 -4.92 43.58
N LEU A 51 72.06 -4.47 44.67
CA LEU A 51 70.61 -4.31 44.76
C LEU A 51 70.07 -3.28 43.76
N ILE A 52 70.72 -2.13 43.64
CA ILE A 52 70.40 -1.09 42.64
C ILE A 52 70.52 -1.66 41.21
N SER A 53 71.53 -2.48 40.96
CA SER A 53 71.76 -3.08 39.63
C SER A 53 70.66 -4.07 39.28
N ILE A 54 70.29 -4.96 40.21
CA ILE A 54 69.15 -5.89 40.03
C ILE A 54 67.85 -5.10 39.83
N PHE A 55 67.61 -4.07 40.63
CA PHE A 55 66.39 -3.28 40.54
C PHE A 55 66.27 -2.58 39.18
N SER A 56 67.37 -2.06 38.64
CA SER A 56 67.41 -1.46 37.30
C SER A 56 67.07 -2.48 36.21
N VAL A 57 67.57 -3.71 36.32
CA VAL A 57 67.23 -4.81 35.39
C VAL A 57 65.75 -5.17 35.50
N ILE A 58 65.20 -5.26 36.71
CA ILE A 58 63.77 -5.51 36.92
C ILE A 58 62.97 -4.39 36.27
N LEU A 59 63.23 -3.13 36.60
CA LEU A 59 62.51 -1.98 36.02
C LEU A 59 62.56 -1.99 34.48
N PHE A 60 63.71 -2.36 33.90
CA PHE A 60 63.82 -2.51 32.44
C PHE A 60 62.90 -3.61 31.90
N ILE A 61 62.90 -4.80 32.51
CA ILE A 61 62.01 -5.91 32.09
C ILE A 61 60.54 -5.51 32.23
N VAL A 62 60.17 -4.87 33.35
CA VAL A 62 58.80 -4.41 33.60
C VAL A 62 58.38 -3.35 32.60
N GLY A 63 59.24 -2.36 32.36
CA GLY A 63 59.01 -1.31 31.37
C GLY A 63 58.85 -1.88 29.96
N PHE A 64 59.71 -2.82 29.58
CA PHE A 64 59.64 -3.49 28.28
C PHE A 64 58.36 -4.32 28.11
N LEU A 65 58.00 -5.13 29.11
CA LEU A 65 56.76 -5.92 29.08
C LEU A 65 55.52 -5.02 29.08
N GLY A 66 55.52 -3.96 29.89
CA GLY A 66 54.46 -2.96 29.95
C GLY A 66 54.27 -2.24 28.62
N TYR A 67 55.36 -1.76 28.02
CA TYR A 67 55.35 -1.11 26.72
C TYR A 67 54.81 -2.04 25.61
N ASN A 68 55.30 -3.28 25.54
CA ASN A 68 54.80 -4.26 24.55
C ASN A 68 53.32 -4.58 24.76
N SER A 69 52.88 -4.71 26.02
CA SER A 69 51.46 -4.95 26.33
C SER A 69 50.59 -3.76 25.91
N LEU A 70 51.01 -2.52 26.19
CA LEU A 70 50.28 -1.31 25.80
C LEU A 70 50.21 -1.17 24.29
N LYS A 71 51.33 -1.35 23.59
CA LYS A 71 51.38 -1.31 22.12
C LYS A 71 50.46 -2.36 21.49
N ASN A 72 50.43 -3.58 22.03
CA ASN A 72 49.52 -4.63 21.56
C ASN A 72 48.03 -4.33 21.82
N ILE A 73 47.73 -3.59 22.88
CA ILE A 73 46.35 -3.14 23.16
C ILE A 73 45.97 -2.04 22.17
N GLU A 74 46.87 -1.06 21.95
CA GLU A 74 46.67 0.03 21.01
C GLU A 74 46.43 -0.49 19.59
N THR A 75 47.26 -1.42 19.11
CA THR A 75 47.08 -2.02 17.78
C THR A 75 45.75 -2.76 17.68
N LYS A 76 45.40 -3.61 18.66
CA LYS A 76 44.11 -4.33 18.67
C LYS A 76 42.91 -3.39 18.69
N ILE A 77 42.99 -2.27 19.41
CA ILE A 77 41.92 -1.27 19.44
C ILE A 77 41.82 -0.59 18.07
N SER A 78 42.94 -0.13 17.53
CA SER A 78 43.00 0.50 16.21
C SER A 78 42.46 -0.41 15.11
N ASP A 79 42.85 -1.69 15.10
CA ASP A 79 42.41 -2.68 14.12
C ASP A 79 40.90 -2.94 14.23
N LYS A 80 40.38 -3.14 15.45
CA LYS A 80 38.95 -3.33 15.68
C LYS A 80 38.14 -2.10 15.29
N MET A 81 38.65 -0.91 15.60
CA MET A 81 37.98 0.34 15.28
C MET A 81 37.97 0.56 13.76
N SER A 82 39.08 0.30 13.09
CA SER A 82 39.18 0.37 11.62
C SER A 82 38.24 -0.62 10.95
N ALA A 83 38.19 -1.87 11.42
CA ALA A 83 37.26 -2.88 10.91
C ALA A 83 35.79 -2.48 11.11
N SER A 84 35.47 -1.89 12.27
CA SER A 84 34.11 -1.41 12.57
C SER A 84 33.71 -0.21 11.72
N ILE A 85 34.66 0.70 11.43
CA ILE A 85 34.45 1.83 10.52
C ILE A 85 34.16 1.31 9.10
N LEU A 86 34.96 0.37 8.60
CA LEU A 86 34.73 -0.22 7.26
C LEU A 86 33.39 -0.95 7.16
N ASP A 87 32.97 -1.67 8.20
CA ASP A 87 31.63 -2.28 8.26
C ASP A 87 30.52 -1.22 8.21
N LEU A 88 30.64 -0.15 9.00
CA LEU A 88 29.68 0.95 9.00
C LEU A 88 29.62 1.66 7.65
N GLU A 89 30.76 1.94 7.02
CA GLU A 89 30.83 2.54 5.67
C GLU A 89 30.14 1.64 4.63
N SER A 90 30.38 0.33 4.68
CA SER A 90 29.71 -0.64 3.81
C SER A 90 28.19 -0.64 4.01
N ARG A 91 27.73 -0.59 5.26
CA ARG A 91 26.30 -0.53 5.59
C ARG A 91 25.65 0.79 5.17
N ILE A 92 26.38 1.91 5.28
CA ILE A 92 25.93 3.22 4.78
C ILE A 92 25.79 3.17 3.26
N ALA A 93 26.81 2.71 2.55
CA ALA A 93 26.77 2.58 1.09
C ALA A 93 25.62 1.68 0.64
N HIS A 94 25.38 0.55 1.32
CA HIS A 94 24.24 -0.31 1.04
C HIS A 94 22.90 0.43 1.27
N SER A 95 22.77 1.18 2.36
CA SER A 95 21.57 1.97 2.66
C SER A 95 21.33 3.05 1.59
N ASP A 96 22.38 3.73 1.12
CA ASP A 96 22.28 4.72 0.04
C ASP A 96 21.78 4.10 -1.27
N THR A 97 22.23 2.89 -1.60
CA THR A 97 21.71 2.16 -2.78
C THR A 97 20.23 1.84 -2.65
N ILE A 98 19.77 1.46 -1.46
CA ILE A 98 18.34 1.20 -1.18
C ILE A 98 17.54 2.50 -1.31
N ILE A 99 18.02 3.60 -0.73
CA ILE A 99 17.38 4.92 -0.81
C ILE A 99 17.23 5.33 -2.28
N THR A 100 18.30 5.25 -3.06
CA THR A 100 18.30 5.59 -4.49
C THR A 100 17.29 4.75 -5.27
N ARG A 101 17.20 3.45 -4.97
CA ARG A 101 16.21 2.55 -5.59
C ARG A 101 14.79 2.95 -5.25
N ASN A 102 14.53 3.24 -3.97
CA ASN A 102 13.20 3.64 -3.49
C ASN A 102 12.77 4.99 -4.09
N GLU A 103 13.67 5.96 -4.21
CA GLU A 103 13.40 7.24 -4.88
C GLU A 103 13.00 7.05 -6.35
N LYS A 104 13.68 6.14 -7.06
CA LYS A 104 13.32 5.81 -8.44
C LYS A 104 11.93 5.18 -8.52
N SER A 105 11.64 4.19 -7.67
CA SER A 105 10.33 3.55 -7.62
C SER A 105 9.22 4.52 -7.23
N LEU A 106 9.49 5.49 -6.36
CA LEU A 106 8.53 6.52 -5.99
C LEU A 106 8.17 7.40 -7.20
N LYS A 107 9.17 7.86 -7.97
CA LYS A 107 8.95 8.63 -9.19
C LYS A 107 8.14 7.87 -10.24
N GLU A 108 8.42 6.58 -10.40
CA GLU A 108 7.64 5.70 -11.29
C GLU A 108 6.18 5.58 -10.83
N PHE A 109 5.97 5.40 -9.52
CA PHE A 109 4.64 5.33 -8.92
C PHE A 109 3.84 6.63 -9.09
N GLU A 110 4.45 7.79 -8.82
CA GLU A 110 3.83 9.11 -9.01
C GLU A 110 3.42 9.34 -10.48
N SER A 111 4.26 8.91 -11.43
CA SER A 111 3.96 8.97 -12.86
C SER A 111 2.75 8.09 -13.22
N GLU A 112 2.70 6.85 -12.72
CA GLU A 112 1.55 5.96 -12.96
C GLU A 112 0.28 6.49 -12.29
N GLN A 113 0.37 7.02 -11.07
CA GLN A 113 -0.76 7.66 -10.39
C GLN A 113 -1.34 8.80 -11.24
N LYS A 114 -0.49 9.65 -11.82
CA LYS A 114 -0.92 10.73 -12.71
C LYS A 114 -1.63 10.21 -13.96
N LYS A 115 -1.10 9.16 -14.60
CA LYS A 115 -1.76 8.53 -15.76
C LYS A 115 -3.12 7.94 -15.40
N ILE A 116 -3.26 7.35 -14.22
CA ILE A 116 -4.54 6.81 -13.73
C ILE A 116 -5.53 7.95 -13.49
N GLN A 117 -5.09 9.04 -12.87
CA GLN A 117 -5.93 10.22 -12.65
C GLN A 117 -6.44 10.79 -13.98
N ASP A 118 -5.55 10.98 -14.97
CA ASP A 118 -5.93 11.47 -16.29
C ASP A 118 -6.96 10.55 -16.99
N LYS A 119 -6.82 9.22 -16.83
CA LYS A 119 -7.79 8.25 -17.37
C LYS A 119 -9.13 8.34 -16.64
N LEU A 120 -9.12 8.51 -15.33
CA LEU A 120 -10.33 8.63 -14.52
C LEU A 120 -11.11 9.90 -14.89
N ASP A 121 -10.42 11.02 -15.07
CA ASP A 121 -11.04 12.30 -15.45
C ASP A 121 -11.69 12.23 -16.84
N ARG A 122 -11.02 11.54 -17.79
CA ARG A 122 -11.60 11.24 -19.11
C ARG A 122 -12.84 10.35 -19.00
N SER A 123 -12.74 9.28 -18.23
CA SER A 123 -13.87 8.36 -18.01
C SER A 123 -15.06 9.07 -17.38
N ASN A 124 -14.83 9.94 -16.39
CA ASN A 124 -15.88 10.75 -15.77
C ASN A 124 -16.54 11.70 -16.78
N THR A 125 -15.75 12.32 -17.65
CA THR A 125 -16.25 13.16 -18.73
C THR A 125 -17.13 12.37 -19.69
N ASP A 126 -16.72 11.17 -20.08
CA ASP A 126 -17.48 10.33 -21.01
C ASP A 126 -18.77 9.80 -20.36
N VAL A 127 -18.74 9.44 -19.08
CA VAL A 127 -19.93 9.07 -18.31
C VAL A 127 -20.92 10.24 -18.23
N SER A 128 -20.44 11.48 -18.02
CA SER A 128 -21.30 12.66 -18.03
C SER A 128 -21.99 12.83 -19.39
N LYS A 129 -21.24 12.73 -20.50
CA LYS A 129 -21.81 12.81 -21.84
C LYS A 129 -22.86 11.72 -22.11
N LEU A 130 -22.60 10.49 -21.66
CA LEU A 130 -23.57 9.39 -21.78
C LEU A 130 -24.84 9.69 -20.99
N SER A 131 -24.71 10.23 -19.77
CA SER A 131 -25.85 10.67 -18.97
C SER A 131 -26.67 11.73 -19.68
N ASP A 132 -26.01 12.71 -20.29
CA ASP A 132 -26.66 13.76 -21.08
C ASP A 132 -27.41 13.17 -22.29
N ILE A 133 -26.77 12.27 -23.05
CA ILE A 133 -27.40 11.56 -24.17
C ILE A 133 -28.62 10.77 -23.72
N VAL A 134 -28.52 10.02 -22.61
CA VAL A 134 -29.65 9.26 -22.06
C VAL A 134 -30.80 10.19 -21.69
N ASN A 135 -30.50 11.34 -21.09
CA ASN A 135 -31.51 12.33 -20.73
C ASN A 135 -32.15 12.97 -21.97
N GLU A 136 -31.39 13.24 -23.02
CA GLU A 136 -31.93 13.70 -24.30
C GLU A 136 -32.83 12.65 -24.97
N LEU A 137 -32.41 11.38 -24.97
CA LEU A 137 -33.20 10.28 -25.53
C LEU A 137 -34.52 10.09 -24.77
N LYS A 138 -34.52 10.20 -23.44
CA LYS A 138 -35.75 10.19 -22.63
C LYS A 138 -36.70 11.35 -22.96
N LYS A 139 -36.16 12.53 -23.27
CA LYS A 139 -36.96 13.72 -23.64
C LYS A 139 -37.56 13.60 -25.04
N LYS A 140 -36.91 12.89 -25.96
CA LYS A 140 -37.46 12.61 -27.30
C LYS A 140 -38.62 11.62 -27.18
N THR A 141 -39.83 12.18 -27.21
CA THR A 141 -41.16 11.58 -27.00
C THR A 141 -41.53 10.42 -27.96
N PHE A 142 -40.60 9.92 -28.78
CA PHE A 142 -40.82 8.83 -29.73
C PHE A 142 -40.81 7.44 -29.07
N LEU A 143 -40.28 7.30 -27.84
CA LEU A 143 -40.02 6.01 -27.21
C LEU A 143 -41.15 5.48 -26.31
N ASN A 144 -42.31 6.15 -26.25
CA ASN A 144 -43.42 5.72 -25.37
C ASN A 144 -44.80 5.57 -26.06
N PRO A 145 -44.92 5.12 -27.32
CA PRO A 145 -46.24 4.72 -27.83
C PRO A 145 -46.72 3.50 -27.02
N LYS A 146 -47.91 3.59 -26.43
CA LYS A 146 -48.57 2.42 -25.85
C LYS A 146 -49.10 1.60 -27.02
N ILE A 147 -48.57 0.39 -27.15
CA ILE A 147 -49.00 -0.58 -28.14
C ILE A 147 -50.00 -1.51 -27.47
N TYR A 148 -51.24 -1.53 -27.97
CA TYR A 148 -52.27 -2.43 -27.50
C TYR A 148 -52.58 -3.43 -28.61
N ILE A 149 -52.50 -4.72 -28.29
CA ILE A 149 -52.91 -5.78 -29.20
C ILE A 149 -54.25 -6.32 -28.71
N CYS A 150 -55.25 -6.27 -29.58
CA CYS A 150 -56.62 -6.68 -29.27
C CYS A 150 -57.05 -7.79 -30.23
N HIS A 151 -57.75 -8.78 -29.71
CA HIS A 151 -58.44 -9.77 -30.53
C HIS A 151 -59.86 -9.28 -30.76
N PHE A 152 -60.27 -9.25 -32.02
CA PHE A 152 -61.57 -8.73 -32.38
C PHE A 152 -62.24 -9.65 -33.39
N THR A 153 -63.54 -9.87 -33.18
CA THR A 153 -64.38 -10.74 -34.00
C THR A 153 -65.62 -9.96 -34.39
N PHE A 154 -65.99 -10.04 -35.66
CA PHE A 154 -67.17 -9.38 -36.20
C PHE A 154 -67.89 -10.28 -37.19
N ASP A 155 -69.18 -9.98 -37.39
CA ASP A 155 -69.99 -10.64 -38.40
C ASP A 155 -69.97 -9.78 -39.67
N GLU A 156 -69.36 -10.30 -40.73
CA GLU A 156 -69.24 -9.63 -42.02
C GLU A 156 -70.59 -9.18 -42.61
N LYS A 157 -71.71 -9.88 -42.28
CA LYS A 157 -73.04 -9.49 -42.76
C LYS A 157 -73.43 -8.08 -42.35
N LYS A 158 -72.81 -7.55 -41.29
CA LYS A 158 -73.05 -6.20 -40.77
C LYS A 158 -72.09 -5.16 -41.34
N LEU A 159 -71.03 -5.57 -42.04
CA LEU A 159 -70.02 -4.70 -42.64
C LEU A 159 -70.26 -4.36 -44.11
N GLY A 160 -71.16 -5.07 -44.79
CA GLY A 160 -71.49 -4.87 -46.20
C GLY A 160 -72.43 -3.70 -46.49
N ASP A 161 -72.89 -2.97 -45.46
CA ASP A 161 -73.67 -1.73 -45.63
C ASP A 161 -72.72 -0.53 -45.77
N SER A 162 -73.06 0.39 -46.67
CA SER A 162 -72.33 1.64 -46.98
C SER A 162 -72.01 2.54 -45.78
N ASN A 163 -72.64 2.29 -44.62
CA ASN A 163 -72.43 3.05 -43.38
C ASN A 163 -71.41 2.42 -42.42
N GLY A 164 -70.92 1.21 -42.70
CA GLY A 164 -70.00 0.45 -41.84
C GLY A 164 -70.59 0.02 -40.50
N GLU A 165 -69.85 -0.83 -39.78
CA GLU A 165 -70.21 -1.24 -38.42
C GLU A 165 -69.37 -0.49 -37.38
N LYS A 166 -70.02 -0.11 -36.28
CA LYS A 166 -69.45 0.70 -35.20
C LYS A 166 -69.03 -0.17 -34.03
N PHE A 167 -67.77 -0.04 -33.61
CA PHE A 167 -67.19 -0.79 -32.49
C PHE A 167 -66.62 0.17 -31.45
N TYR A 168 -67.04 0.02 -30.20
CA TYR A 168 -66.56 0.86 -29.10
C TYR A 168 -65.32 0.24 -28.45
N PHE A 169 -64.33 1.06 -28.15
CA PHE A 169 -63.10 0.59 -27.49
C PHE A 169 -63.35 0.05 -26.09
N ARG A 170 -64.38 0.54 -25.39
CA ARG A 170 -64.78 0.01 -24.08
C ARG A 170 -65.26 -1.45 -24.11
N ASP A 171 -65.72 -1.90 -25.27
CA ASP A 171 -66.26 -3.25 -25.48
C ASP A 171 -65.16 -4.21 -26.00
N ILE A 172 -63.92 -3.70 -26.18
CA ILE A 172 -62.76 -4.44 -26.67
C ILE A 172 -61.70 -4.45 -25.58
N SER A 173 -61.19 -5.64 -25.26
CA SER A 173 -60.08 -5.79 -24.33
C SER A 173 -58.80 -6.17 -25.07
N THR A 174 -57.66 -5.79 -24.52
CA THR A 174 -56.39 -6.32 -24.98
C THR A 174 -56.32 -7.84 -24.75
N ILE A 175 -55.33 -8.50 -25.37
CA ILE A 175 -54.99 -9.91 -25.06
C ILE A 175 -54.80 -10.11 -23.54
N ASP A 176 -54.19 -9.11 -22.88
CA ASP A 176 -53.93 -9.12 -21.44
C ASP A 176 -55.13 -8.65 -20.58
N LYS A 177 -56.31 -8.48 -21.17
CA LYS A 177 -57.56 -8.02 -20.52
C LYS A 177 -57.49 -6.62 -19.91
N ASN A 178 -56.62 -5.76 -20.42
CA ASN A 178 -56.59 -4.36 -20.02
C ASN A 178 -57.65 -3.56 -20.77
N GLU A 179 -58.20 -2.55 -20.11
CA GLU A 179 -59.07 -1.55 -20.73
C GLU A 179 -58.26 -0.63 -21.68
N LEU A 180 -58.96 0.00 -22.63
CA LEU A 180 -58.39 0.88 -23.65
C LEU A 180 -58.73 2.36 -23.35
N PRO A 181 -57.85 3.12 -22.65
CA PRO A 181 -58.18 4.43 -22.09
C PRO A 181 -57.80 5.59 -23.04
N PHE A 182 -58.37 5.62 -24.24
CA PHE A 182 -57.99 6.62 -25.25
C PHE A 182 -58.56 8.00 -24.92
N LYS A 183 -57.68 9.00 -24.75
CA LYS A 183 -58.06 10.42 -24.61
C LYS A 183 -58.12 11.15 -25.94
N LYS A 184 -57.45 10.61 -26.97
CA LYS A 184 -57.43 11.06 -28.37
C LYS A 184 -57.63 9.87 -29.30
N GLU A 185 -57.92 10.13 -30.57
CA GLU A 185 -58.05 9.09 -31.59
C GLU A 185 -56.75 8.25 -31.69
N PRO A 186 -56.82 6.92 -31.52
CA PRO A 186 -55.66 6.06 -31.70
C PRO A 186 -55.46 5.69 -33.17
N SER A 187 -54.26 5.24 -33.54
CA SER A 187 -54.03 4.64 -34.87
C SER A 187 -54.34 3.14 -34.82
N LEU A 188 -55.11 2.67 -35.79
CA LEU A 188 -55.53 1.26 -35.89
C LEU A 188 -54.86 0.58 -37.09
N PHE A 189 -54.37 -0.63 -36.86
CA PHE A 189 -53.80 -1.50 -37.88
C PHE A 189 -54.41 -2.88 -37.73
N PHE A 190 -54.99 -3.41 -38.80
CA PHE A 190 -55.61 -4.74 -38.82
C PHE A 190 -54.68 -5.74 -39.49
N SER A 191 -54.42 -6.88 -38.86
CA SER A 191 -53.60 -7.96 -39.42
C SER A 191 -54.42 -8.86 -40.36
N ALA A 192 -55.16 -8.24 -41.28
CA ALA A 192 -56.16 -8.92 -42.10
C ALA A 192 -55.64 -9.23 -43.51
N THR A 193 -55.95 -10.43 -44.02
CA THR A 193 -55.85 -10.78 -45.46
C THR A 193 -57.04 -10.28 -46.28
N ILE A 194 -57.98 -9.58 -45.63
CA ILE A 194 -59.21 -9.04 -46.20
C ILE A 194 -59.14 -7.51 -46.22
N ASN A 195 -59.76 -6.89 -47.23
CA ASN A 195 -59.75 -5.44 -47.44
C ASN A 195 -60.71 -4.74 -46.47
N ILE A 196 -60.24 -4.46 -45.26
CA ILE A 196 -60.95 -3.65 -44.28
C ILE A 196 -60.64 -2.19 -44.54
N GLU A 197 -61.68 -1.39 -44.72
CA GLU A 197 -61.58 0.06 -44.78
C GLU A 197 -61.94 0.64 -43.41
N ILE A 198 -61.11 1.55 -42.90
CA ILE A 198 -61.43 2.31 -41.71
C ILE A 198 -62.16 3.57 -42.15
N ILE A 199 -63.45 3.66 -41.82
CA ILE A 199 -64.32 4.75 -42.22
C ILE A 199 -64.18 5.93 -41.26
N GLU A 200 -64.08 5.64 -39.96
CA GLU A 200 -64.03 6.66 -38.91
C GLU A 200 -63.28 6.12 -37.70
N ILE A 201 -62.44 6.95 -37.08
CA ILE A 201 -61.84 6.67 -35.78
C ILE A 201 -62.09 7.87 -34.88
N THR A 202 -62.51 7.61 -33.65
CA THR A 202 -62.64 8.62 -32.60
C THR A 202 -61.89 8.15 -31.35
N LYS A 203 -61.97 8.88 -30.25
CA LYS A 203 -61.45 8.41 -28.95
C LYS A 203 -62.30 7.29 -28.32
N GLU A 204 -63.56 7.12 -28.74
CA GLU A 204 -64.51 6.21 -28.08
C GLU A 204 -64.83 4.96 -28.89
N TYR A 205 -64.78 5.09 -30.22
CA TYR A 205 -65.12 4.02 -31.15
C TYR A 205 -64.36 4.18 -32.46
N PHE A 206 -64.39 3.11 -33.26
CA PHE A 206 -64.05 3.13 -34.67
C PHE A 206 -65.16 2.50 -35.50
N LYS A 207 -65.21 2.85 -36.79
CA LYS A 207 -66.08 2.25 -37.78
C LYS A 207 -65.24 1.63 -38.88
N ILE A 208 -65.58 0.40 -39.22
CA ILE A 208 -64.96 -0.32 -40.34
C ILE A 208 -66.02 -0.74 -41.34
N GLY A 209 -65.62 -0.79 -42.61
CA GLY A 209 -66.38 -1.36 -43.72
C GLY A 209 -65.54 -2.41 -44.45
N MET A 210 -66.18 -3.23 -45.27
CA MET A 210 -65.48 -4.26 -46.05
C MET A 210 -66.15 -4.51 -47.40
N PHE A 211 -65.34 -4.83 -48.41
CA PHE A 211 -65.80 -5.01 -49.81
C PHE A 211 -65.85 -6.48 -50.30
N ALA A 212 -65.86 -7.49 -49.43
CA ALA A 212 -65.85 -8.92 -49.81
C ALA A 212 -66.97 -9.74 -49.15
N TYR A 213 -67.16 -11.01 -49.57
CA TYR A 213 -68.30 -11.86 -49.20
C TYR A 213 -67.92 -13.19 -48.50
N SER A 214 -68.68 -13.48 -47.44
CA SER A 214 -69.07 -14.75 -46.81
C SER A 214 -68.05 -15.48 -45.91
N GLY A 215 -68.03 -15.09 -44.63
CA GLY A 215 -67.45 -15.83 -43.51
C GLY A 215 -67.58 -15.11 -42.15
N ASN A 216 -67.22 -15.81 -41.07
CA ASN A 216 -66.94 -15.17 -39.77
C ASN A 216 -65.43 -15.02 -39.65
N TYR A 217 -64.95 -13.79 -39.45
CA TYR A 217 -63.52 -13.50 -39.38
C TYR A 217 -63.09 -13.14 -37.96
N LYS A 218 -61.92 -13.65 -37.57
CA LYS A 218 -61.21 -13.26 -36.36
C LYS A 218 -59.92 -12.58 -36.78
N ILE A 219 -59.70 -11.36 -36.30
CA ILE A 219 -58.62 -10.50 -36.77
C ILE A 219 -57.93 -9.88 -35.56
N ASP A 220 -56.61 -9.83 -35.61
CA ASP A 220 -55.84 -9.11 -34.61
C ASP A 220 -55.72 -7.65 -35.02
N MET A 221 -55.95 -6.78 -34.04
CA MET A 221 -55.88 -5.34 -34.20
C MET A 221 -54.74 -4.83 -33.34
N LEU A 222 -53.79 -4.15 -33.99
CA LEU A 222 -52.75 -3.39 -33.34
C LEU A 222 -53.22 -1.95 -33.22
N ILE A 223 -53.31 -1.47 -31.99
CA ILE A 223 -53.64 -0.09 -31.68
C ILE A 223 -52.39 0.61 -31.19
N LEU A 224 -51.99 1.64 -31.92
CA LEU A 224 -50.89 2.52 -31.57
C LEU A 224 -51.45 3.80 -30.96
N TYR A 225 -51.18 4.03 -29.69
CA TYR A 225 -51.64 5.20 -28.97
C TYR A 225 -50.47 6.00 -28.39
N LYS A 226 -50.41 7.28 -28.77
CA LYS A 226 -49.46 8.22 -28.20
C LYS A 226 -50.21 9.07 -27.18
N GLU A 227 -49.86 8.88 -25.91
CA GLU A 227 -50.38 9.69 -24.82
C GLU A 227 -49.64 11.04 -24.87
N GLU A 228 -50.30 12.07 -25.37
CA GLU A 228 -49.83 13.46 -25.33
C GLU A 228 -50.24 14.19 -24.06
#